data_AF-Q4UFM5-F1
#
_entry.id   AF-Q4UFM5-F1
#
_cell.length_a   1.000
_cell.length_b   1.000
_cell.length_c   1.000
_cell.angle_alpha   90.00
_cell.angle_beta   90.00
_cell.angle_gamma   90.00
#
_symmetry.space_group_name_H-M   'P 1'
#
loop_
_entity.id
_entity.type
_entity.pdbx_description
1 polymer ?
#
loop_
_entity_poly.entity_id
_entity_poly.type
_entity_poly.pdbx_seq_one_letter_code
_entity_poly.pdbx_strand_id
1 'polypeptide(L)'
;MNLVTSGIILYSFYICVCMDPDGADGGNNPPGDNPPPSRPAKCTLLPTDDEAQGALGPPVCTPGDCGPHPHAADGTLLTPVDAKNVSNNRHTFFCKYTGPDKKSHHELKPGHGCGFNSVSYGGEQVWEMERENYGTGVDVHPIGDSHKTLVVTMKDGSKKIYQKRGKGKPWEEKN
;
A
#
# COMPACT_ATOMS: atom_id res chain seq x y z
N MET A 1 6.75 45.63 7.47
CA MET A 1 7.15 44.70 6.40
C MET A 1 8.13 43.71 6.98
N ASN A 2 7.79 42.43 7.06
CA ASN A 2 8.74 41.31 7.19
C ASN A 2 8.06 40.06 6.64
N LEU A 3 8.69 39.48 5.61
CA LEU A 3 8.15 38.42 4.75
C LEU A 3 8.26 37.04 5.43
N VAL A 4 7.11 36.37 5.48
CA VAL A 4 6.82 34.94 5.28
C VAL A 4 8.01 33.96 5.36
N THR A 5 8.09 33.20 6.46
CA THR A 5 8.84 31.94 6.55
C THR A 5 7.91 30.78 6.22
N SER A 6 7.78 30.44 4.94
CA SER A 6 7.05 29.23 4.51
C SER A 6 8.01 28.04 4.52
N GLY A 7 7.81 27.14 5.47
CA GLY A 7 8.46 25.83 5.52
C GLY A 7 7.95 24.95 4.39
N ILE A 8 8.79 24.75 3.37
CA ILE A 8 8.56 23.77 2.31
C ILE A 8 8.90 22.40 2.90
N ILE A 9 7.87 21.60 3.19
CA ILE A 9 8.03 20.18 3.47
C ILE A 9 8.37 19.51 2.13
N LEU A 10 9.65 19.20 1.94
CA LEU A 10 10.11 18.42 0.80
C LEU A 10 9.54 17.00 0.91
N TYR A 11 8.46 16.75 0.18
CA TYR A 11 8.01 15.42 -0.18
C TYR A 11 9.20 14.67 -0.79
N SER A 12 9.72 13.67 -0.08
CA SER A 12 10.75 12.78 -0.60
C SER A 12 10.13 11.87 -1.67
N PHE A 13 10.21 12.32 -2.92
CA PHE A 13 10.08 11.45 -4.08
C PHE A 13 11.27 10.49 -4.08
N TYR A 14 11.10 9.30 -3.52
CA TYR A 14 12.08 8.22 -3.64
C TYR A 14 11.89 7.60 -5.03
N ILE A 15 12.55 8.20 -6.02
CA ILE A 15 12.65 7.67 -7.37
C ILE A 15 13.48 6.38 -7.27
N CYS A 16 12.87 5.23 -7.51
CA CYS A 16 13.58 3.97 -7.69
C CYS A 16 14.42 4.05 -8.96
N VAL A 17 15.68 4.46 -8.84
CA VAL A 17 16.65 4.27 -9.91
C VAL A 17 17.09 2.81 -9.86
N CYS A 18 16.58 2.01 -10.78
CA CYS A 18 17.08 0.67 -11.07
C CYS A 18 18.49 0.81 -11.66
N MET A 19 19.54 0.77 -10.83
CA MET A 19 20.90 0.54 -11.30
C MET A 19 21.12 -0.98 -11.43
N ASP A 20 21.22 -1.45 -12.68
CA ASP A 20 21.86 -2.71 -13.05
C ASP A 20 23.34 -2.67 -12.68
N PRO A 21 23.91 -3.68 -11.97
CA PRO A 21 25.34 -3.77 -11.80
C PRO A 21 25.93 -4.75 -12.81
N ASP A 22 26.34 -4.24 -13.97
CA ASP A 22 27.36 -4.89 -14.80
C ASP A 22 28.76 -4.54 -14.27
N GLY A 23 29.55 -5.57 -13.93
CA GLY A 23 31.00 -5.55 -14.13
C GLY A 23 31.93 -5.15 -12.96
N ALA A 24 32.72 -6.15 -12.55
CA ALA A 24 34.16 -6.08 -12.23
C ALA A 24 34.69 -5.46 -10.90
N ASP A 25 35.22 -6.38 -10.08
CA ASP A 25 36.58 -6.44 -9.50
C ASP A 25 37.10 -5.33 -8.54
N GLY A 26 37.71 -5.79 -7.44
CA GLY A 26 38.84 -5.11 -6.81
C GLY A 26 38.62 -4.32 -5.51
N GLY A 27 38.80 -5.00 -4.37
CA GLY A 27 39.70 -4.53 -3.28
C GLY A 27 39.31 -3.37 -2.35
N ASN A 28 39.45 -3.65 -1.05
CA ASN A 28 39.77 -2.76 0.08
C ASN A 28 38.62 -1.97 0.75
N ASN A 29 38.13 -2.52 1.87
CA ASN A 29 37.32 -1.81 2.87
C ASN A 29 38.17 -0.85 3.74
N PRO A 30 37.75 0.40 3.95
CA PRO A 30 38.01 1.14 5.17
C PRO A 30 36.90 0.93 6.23
N PRO A 31 37.22 1.00 7.54
CA PRO A 31 36.28 0.72 8.61
C PRO A 31 35.53 1.99 9.04
N GLY A 32 34.19 1.92 9.08
CA GLY A 32 33.37 2.94 9.73
C GLY A 32 32.48 3.72 8.79
N ASP A 33 31.48 3.04 8.24
CA ASP A 33 30.16 3.58 7.93
C ASP A 33 29.26 2.35 7.77
N ASN A 34 28.61 1.92 8.86
CA ASN A 34 27.53 0.96 8.72
C ASN A 34 26.33 1.74 8.14
N PRO A 35 25.97 1.57 6.86
CA PRO A 35 24.70 2.09 6.37
C PRO A 35 23.58 1.51 7.25
N PRO A 36 22.49 2.25 7.51
CA PRO A 36 21.31 1.68 8.14
C PRO A 36 20.92 0.41 7.38
N PRO A 37 20.50 -0.68 8.07
CA PRO A 37 20.38 -1.99 7.47
C PRO A 37 19.61 -1.91 6.16
N SER A 38 20.33 -2.10 5.06
CA SER A 38 19.81 -2.15 3.70
C SER A 38 18.75 -3.24 3.69
N ARG A 39 17.49 -2.82 3.61
CA ARG A 39 16.30 -3.68 3.66
C ARG A 39 16.46 -4.78 2.60
N PRO A 40 16.67 -6.07 2.94
CA PRO A 40 16.48 -7.11 1.95
C PRO A 40 14.98 -7.35 1.87
N ALA A 41 14.27 -6.45 1.17
CA ALA A 41 12.87 -6.68 0.86
C ALA A 41 12.82 -7.67 -0.32
N LYS A 42 12.33 -8.88 -0.07
CA LYS A 42 11.82 -9.72 -1.14
C LYS A 42 10.46 -9.16 -1.56
N CYS A 43 10.49 -8.04 -2.27
CA CYS A 43 9.34 -7.53 -3.01
C CYS A 43 9.15 -8.46 -4.20
N THR A 44 8.06 -9.20 -4.26
CA THR A 44 7.67 -9.85 -5.50
C THR A 44 7.06 -8.78 -6.40
N LEU A 45 7.92 -8.10 -7.16
CA LEU A 45 7.50 -7.28 -8.30
C LEU A 45 7.13 -8.23 -9.44
N LEU A 46 5.90 -8.13 -9.95
CA LEU A 46 5.45 -8.74 -11.20
C LEU A 46 4.39 -7.81 -11.82
N PRO A 47 4.36 -7.64 -13.16
CA PRO A 47 5.44 -7.31 -14.09
C PRO A 47 5.55 -5.78 -14.32
N THR A 48 6.57 -5.43 -15.10
CA THR A 48 7.09 -4.11 -15.46
C THR A 48 6.17 -3.28 -16.37
N ASP A 49 6.38 -1.96 -16.33
CA ASP A 49 5.61 -0.85 -16.93
C ASP A 49 5.45 -0.82 -18.46
N ASP A 50 5.63 -1.94 -19.18
CA ASP A 50 5.67 -1.97 -20.65
C ASP A 50 4.34 -2.29 -21.36
N GLU A 51 3.21 -2.32 -20.64
CA GLU A 51 1.89 -2.53 -21.26
C GLU A 51 0.83 -1.49 -20.86
N ALA A 52 1.27 -0.28 -20.47
CA ALA A 52 0.39 0.84 -20.13
C ALA A 52 0.21 1.87 -21.27
N GLN A 53 0.52 1.51 -22.52
CA GLN A 53 0.38 2.40 -23.67
C GLN A 53 -0.36 1.72 -24.82
N GLY A 54 -1.67 1.56 -24.63
CA GLY A 54 -2.60 1.08 -25.64
C GLY A 54 -3.97 1.71 -25.49
N ALA A 55 -4.07 2.99 -25.86
CA ALA A 55 -5.30 3.72 -26.22
C ALA A 55 -6.64 3.18 -25.66
N LEU A 56 -6.94 3.51 -24.41
CA LEU A 56 -8.33 3.65 -23.98
C LEU A 56 -8.56 5.15 -23.77
N GLY A 57 -9.38 5.76 -24.62
CA GLY A 57 -9.91 7.09 -24.37
C GLY A 57 -10.63 7.16 -23.02
N PRO A 58 -11.05 8.36 -22.57
CA PRO A 58 -11.80 8.46 -21.32
C PRO A 58 -12.95 7.45 -21.35
N PRO A 59 -13.12 6.58 -20.33
CA PRO A 59 -14.18 5.59 -20.35
C PRO A 59 -15.52 6.34 -20.33
N VAL A 60 -16.18 6.40 -21.49
CA VAL A 60 -17.53 6.94 -21.58
C VAL A 60 -18.46 5.85 -21.07
N CYS A 61 -18.78 5.90 -19.79
CA CYS A 61 -19.83 5.08 -19.20
C CYS A 61 -21.18 5.51 -19.79
N THR A 62 -21.79 4.67 -20.63
CA THR A 62 -23.20 4.83 -21.01
C THR A 62 -24.09 4.43 -19.82
N PRO A 63 -25.13 5.20 -19.48
CA PRO A 63 -26.04 4.86 -18.40
C PRO A 63 -26.75 3.54 -18.70
N GLY A 64 -26.45 2.47 -17.94
CA GLY A 64 -27.21 1.22 -17.97
C GLY A 64 -26.41 -0.08 -18.07
N ASP A 65 -25.15 -0.06 -18.54
CA ASP A 65 -24.42 -1.29 -18.90
C ASP A 65 -23.20 -1.64 -18.04
N CYS A 66 -22.92 -0.90 -16.96
CA CYS A 66 -21.87 -1.26 -16.01
C CYS A 66 -22.45 -1.98 -14.78
N GLY A 67 -22.32 -3.31 -14.73
CA GLY A 67 -22.39 -4.06 -13.46
C GLY A 67 -21.35 -3.52 -12.45
N PRO A 68 -21.56 -3.70 -11.12
CA PRO A 68 -21.04 -2.80 -10.10
C PRO A 68 -19.55 -3.03 -9.82
N HIS A 69 -18.68 -2.48 -10.66
CA HIS A 69 -17.39 -2.01 -10.19
C HIS A 69 -17.59 -0.56 -9.74
N PRO A 70 -17.63 -0.30 -8.42
CA PRO A 70 -17.84 1.05 -7.94
C PRO A 70 -16.62 1.86 -8.34
N HIS A 71 -16.82 2.82 -9.22
CA HIS A 71 -15.84 3.87 -9.43
C HIS A 71 -16.12 4.95 -8.39
N ALA A 72 -15.08 5.55 -7.84
CA ALA A 72 -15.25 6.80 -7.13
C ALA A 72 -15.61 7.92 -8.11
N ALA A 73 -16.15 9.05 -7.62
CA ALA A 73 -16.51 10.19 -8.47
C ALA A 73 -15.34 10.77 -9.28
N ASP A 74 -14.10 10.52 -8.87
CA ASP A 74 -12.88 10.91 -9.58
C ASP A 74 -12.42 9.89 -10.63
N GLY A 75 -13.19 8.83 -10.88
CA GLY A 75 -12.86 7.78 -11.84
C GLY A 75 -11.93 6.68 -11.28
N THR A 76 -11.55 6.72 -9.99
CA THR A 76 -10.74 5.67 -9.37
C THR A 76 -11.48 4.34 -9.38
N LEU A 77 -10.82 3.29 -9.87
CA LEU A 77 -11.33 1.92 -9.80
C LEU A 77 -11.25 1.41 -8.36
N LEU A 78 -12.39 1.11 -7.75
CA LEU A 78 -12.40 0.60 -6.38
C LEU A 78 -12.41 -0.92 -6.35
N THR A 79 -11.50 -1.47 -5.56
CA THR A 79 -11.27 -2.92 -5.47
C THR A 79 -11.30 -3.39 -4.01
N PRO A 80 -11.96 -4.52 -3.70
CA PRO A 80 -11.85 -5.12 -2.38
C PRO A 80 -10.48 -5.79 -2.21
N VAL A 81 -9.98 -5.86 -0.98
CA VAL A 81 -8.72 -6.55 -0.67
C VAL A 81 -8.82 -7.42 0.58
N ASP A 82 -8.20 -8.60 0.53
CA ASP A 82 -7.95 -9.43 1.72
C ASP A 82 -6.48 -9.27 2.13
N ALA A 83 -6.24 -8.60 3.25
CA ALA A 83 -4.91 -8.29 3.76
C ALA A 83 -4.12 -9.50 4.29
N LYS A 84 -4.75 -10.67 4.41
CA LYS A 84 -4.10 -11.95 4.70
C LYS A 84 -3.75 -12.70 3.42
N ASN A 85 -4.64 -12.71 2.43
CA ASN A 85 -4.55 -13.52 1.21
C ASN A 85 -4.41 -12.63 -0.04
N VAL A 86 -3.27 -11.95 -0.18
CA VAL A 86 -3.07 -10.91 -1.21
C VAL A 86 -2.81 -11.48 -2.61
N SER A 87 -2.53 -12.78 -2.74
CA SER A 87 -1.96 -13.42 -3.93
C SER A 87 -2.80 -13.33 -5.21
N ASN A 88 -4.04 -12.82 -5.17
CA ASN A 88 -4.97 -12.85 -6.28
C ASN A 88 -5.42 -11.47 -6.78
N ASN A 89 -4.91 -10.35 -6.25
CA ASN A 89 -5.34 -9.01 -6.67
C ASN A 89 -4.31 -8.33 -7.59
N ARG A 90 -4.60 -8.26 -8.90
CA ARG A 90 -3.76 -7.59 -9.91
C ARG A 90 -3.65 -6.06 -9.72
N HIS A 91 -4.56 -5.47 -8.96
CA HIS A 91 -4.61 -4.04 -8.67
C HIS A 91 -4.00 -3.71 -7.31
N THR A 92 -3.18 -4.60 -6.74
CA THR A 92 -2.60 -4.40 -5.42
C THR A 92 -1.13 -4.79 -5.39
N PHE A 93 -0.29 -3.84 -5.00
CA PHE A 93 1.09 -4.09 -4.62
C PHE A 93 1.14 -4.64 -3.20
N PHE A 94 1.93 -5.68 -3.01
CA PHE A 94 2.12 -6.34 -1.72
C PHE A 94 3.59 -6.32 -1.31
N CYS A 95 3.85 -5.80 -0.12
CA CYS A 95 5.18 -5.76 0.48
C CYS A 95 5.14 -6.44 1.85
N LYS A 96 5.96 -7.48 2.03
CA LYS A 96 6.28 -8.03 3.36
C LYS A 96 7.55 -7.39 3.88
N TYR A 97 7.53 -6.90 5.11
CA TYR A 97 8.71 -6.29 5.74
C TYR A 97 8.85 -6.71 7.20
N THR A 98 10.06 -6.59 7.74
CA THR A 98 10.31 -6.78 9.18
C THR A 98 10.32 -5.42 9.86
N GLY A 99 9.50 -5.26 10.90
CA GLY A 99 9.39 -4.00 11.63
C GLY A 99 10.39 -3.89 12.79
N PRO A 100 10.38 -2.77 13.53
CA PRO A 100 11.22 -2.55 14.70
C PRO A 100 11.01 -3.59 15.81
N ASP A 101 9.82 -4.19 15.86
CA ASP A 101 9.44 -5.28 16.76
C ASP A 101 10.02 -6.65 16.37
N LYS A 102 10.86 -6.71 15.32
CA LYS A 102 11.45 -7.94 14.74
C LYS A 102 10.41 -8.94 14.23
N LYS A 103 9.16 -8.51 14.05
CA LYS A 103 8.10 -9.33 13.46
C LYS A 103 7.86 -8.93 12.01
N SER A 104 7.28 -9.85 11.24
CA SER A 104 6.85 -9.57 9.86
C SER A 104 5.55 -8.77 9.86
N HIS A 105 5.45 -7.84 8.92
CA HIS A 105 4.30 -7.00 8.65
C HIS A 105 3.92 -7.08 7.17
N HIS A 106 2.67 -6.79 6.85
CA HIS A 106 2.20 -6.65 5.47
C HIS A 106 1.86 -5.19 5.20
N GLU A 107 2.28 -4.68 4.05
CA GLU A 107 1.87 -3.41 3.48
C GLU A 107 1.25 -3.70 2.12
N LEU A 108 0.05 -3.16 1.88
CA LEU A 108 -0.68 -3.26 0.64
C LEU A 108 -0.93 -1.86 0.10
N LYS A 109 -0.68 -1.65 -1.18
CA LYS A 109 -0.96 -0.40 -1.89
C LYS A 109 -1.77 -0.69 -3.14
N PRO A 110 -2.80 0.10 -3.46
CA PRO A 110 -3.51 -0.06 -4.72
C PRO A 110 -2.57 0.28 -5.89
N GLY A 111 -2.87 -0.31 -7.04
CA GLY A 111 -2.26 0.04 -8.32
C GLY A 111 -2.57 1.48 -8.73
N HIS A 112 -1.86 1.99 -9.73
CA HIS A 112 -2.17 3.32 -10.29
C HIS A 112 -3.64 3.38 -10.77
N GLY A 113 -4.34 4.47 -10.43
CA GLY A 113 -5.77 4.64 -10.75
C GLY A 113 -6.73 3.74 -9.96
N CYS A 114 -6.24 3.02 -8.96
CA CYS A 114 -7.03 2.10 -8.14
C CYS A 114 -7.11 2.58 -6.67
N GLY A 115 -8.12 2.11 -5.96
CA GLY A 115 -8.31 2.32 -4.52
C GLY A 115 -8.99 1.12 -3.86
N PHE A 116 -8.99 1.09 -2.53
CA PHE A 116 -9.71 0.07 -1.76
C PHE A 116 -11.08 0.57 -1.33
N ASN A 117 -12.17 -0.13 -1.68
CA ASN A 117 -13.49 0.14 -1.10
C ASN A 117 -13.81 -0.74 0.12
N SER A 118 -13.12 -1.86 0.29
CA SER A 118 -13.25 -2.69 1.48
C SER A 118 -11.96 -3.45 1.77
N VAL A 119 -11.74 -3.70 3.05
CA VAL A 119 -10.59 -4.45 3.55
C VAL A 119 -11.09 -5.57 4.45
N SER A 120 -10.72 -6.78 4.09
CA SER A 120 -10.93 -7.98 4.90
C SER A 120 -9.60 -8.57 5.36
N TYR A 121 -9.65 -9.44 6.36
CA TYR A 121 -8.49 -10.20 6.81
C TYR A 121 -8.85 -11.68 6.97
N GLY A 122 -8.42 -12.50 6.02
CA GLY A 122 -8.74 -13.93 6.01
C GLY A 122 -10.24 -14.19 5.91
N GLY A 123 -10.94 -13.41 5.08
CA GLY A 123 -12.39 -13.47 4.88
C GLY A 123 -13.25 -12.70 5.90
N GLU A 124 -12.69 -12.20 6.99
CA GLU A 124 -13.42 -11.37 7.97
C GLU A 124 -13.35 -9.90 7.55
N GLN A 125 -14.50 -9.24 7.33
CA GLN A 125 -14.55 -7.82 6.98
C GLN A 125 -14.06 -6.96 8.16
N VAL A 126 -13.10 -6.08 7.90
CA VAL A 126 -12.47 -5.21 8.91
C VAL A 126 -12.87 -3.76 8.71
N TRP A 127 -12.91 -3.32 7.46
CA TRP A 127 -13.25 -1.96 7.08
C TRP A 127 -14.02 -1.93 5.76
N GLU A 128 -14.92 -0.97 5.65
CA GLU A 128 -15.65 -0.64 4.44
C GLU A 128 -15.64 0.87 4.24
N MET A 129 -15.57 1.27 2.98
CA MET A 129 -15.56 2.66 2.57
C MET A 129 -16.84 3.37 2.97
N GLU A 130 -16.67 4.54 3.58
CA GLU A 130 -17.75 5.45 3.89
C GLU A 130 -17.68 6.64 2.94
N ARG A 131 -18.79 6.90 2.22
CA ARG A 131 -18.89 7.99 1.23
C ARG A 131 -17.82 7.83 0.14
N GLU A 132 -17.12 8.91 -0.21
CA GLU A 132 -16.11 8.94 -1.28
C GLU A 132 -14.66 8.85 -0.78
N ASN A 133 -14.45 8.43 0.48
CA ASN A 133 -13.11 8.30 1.06
C ASN A 133 -12.61 6.84 0.99
N TYR A 134 -12.05 6.47 -0.15
CA TYR A 134 -11.49 5.14 -0.36
C TYR A 134 -10.12 4.97 0.32
N GLY A 135 -9.70 3.73 0.52
CA GLY A 135 -8.40 3.38 1.08
C GLY A 135 -7.28 3.46 0.04
N THR A 136 -6.17 4.10 0.40
CA THR A 136 -4.95 4.25 -0.41
C THR A 136 -3.80 3.40 0.11
N GLY A 137 -3.97 2.75 1.26
CA GLY A 137 -2.98 1.80 1.79
C GLY A 137 -3.54 1.00 2.96
N VAL A 138 -3.01 -0.22 3.12
CA VAL A 138 -3.33 -1.09 4.26
C VAL A 138 -2.03 -1.60 4.86
N ASP A 139 -1.83 -1.39 6.15
CA ASP A 139 -0.74 -1.99 6.90
C ASP A 139 -1.29 -2.96 7.94
N VAL A 140 -0.65 -4.12 8.12
CA VAL A 140 -1.01 -5.10 9.15
C VAL A 140 0.20 -5.43 10.02
N HIS A 141 0.05 -5.21 11.32
CA HIS A 141 1.09 -5.39 12.33
C HIS A 141 0.64 -6.22 13.53
N PRO A 142 1.40 -7.23 14.00
CA PRO A 142 2.28 -8.09 13.23
C PRO A 142 1.53 -9.27 12.58
N ILE A 143 2.20 -9.91 11.62
CA ILE A 143 1.77 -11.16 10.99
C ILE A 143 2.23 -12.36 11.84
N GLY A 144 1.47 -13.46 11.81
CA GLY A 144 1.74 -14.65 12.62
C GLY A 144 1.30 -14.58 14.08
N ASP A 145 0.98 -13.40 14.60
CA ASP A 145 0.47 -13.22 15.97
C ASP A 145 -1.06 -13.32 16.04
N SER A 146 -1.61 -13.58 17.22
CA SER A 146 -3.05 -13.52 17.47
C SER A 146 -3.54 -12.10 17.79
N HIS A 147 -2.65 -11.25 18.31
CA HIS A 147 -2.89 -9.83 18.52
C HIS A 147 -2.39 -9.07 17.29
N LYS A 148 -3.28 -8.29 16.66
CA LYS A 148 -2.98 -7.57 15.43
C LYS A 148 -3.56 -6.17 15.46
N THR A 149 -2.93 -5.31 14.68
CA THR A 149 -3.36 -3.98 14.32
C THR A 149 -3.45 -3.95 12.79
N LEU A 150 -4.52 -3.41 12.25
CA LEU A 150 -4.70 -3.13 10.83
C LEU A 150 -4.93 -1.64 10.70
N VAL A 151 -4.15 -0.97 9.85
CA VAL A 151 -4.25 0.47 9.61
C VAL A 151 -4.66 0.67 8.17
N VAL A 152 -5.81 1.30 7.97
CA VAL A 152 -6.26 1.76 6.65
C VAL A 152 -5.87 3.22 6.52
N THR A 153 -5.05 3.55 5.53
CA THR A 153 -4.79 4.93 5.13
C THR A 153 -5.81 5.32 4.07
N MET A 154 -6.48 6.45 4.28
CA MET A 154 -7.58 6.92 3.45
C MET A 154 -7.08 7.92 2.39
N LYS A 155 -7.91 8.24 1.40
CA LYS A 155 -7.59 9.22 0.33
C LYS A 155 -7.23 10.59 0.89
N ASP A 156 -7.96 11.06 1.91
CA ASP A 156 -7.72 12.34 2.58
C ASP A 156 -6.47 12.34 3.49
N GLY A 157 -5.74 11.22 3.57
CA GLY A 157 -4.58 11.05 4.44
C GLY A 157 -4.91 10.67 5.88
N SER A 158 -6.20 10.63 6.26
CA SER A 158 -6.63 10.12 7.56
C SER A 158 -6.37 8.62 7.68
N LYS A 159 -6.37 8.12 8.91
CA LYS A 159 -6.12 6.71 9.20
C LYS A 159 -7.23 6.16 10.08
N LYS A 160 -7.79 5.01 9.68
CA LYS A 160 -8.62 4.18 10.56
C LYS A 160 -7.77 3.03 11.09
N ILE A 161 -7.79 2.82 12.40
CA ILE A 161 -6.97 1.81 13.07
C ILE A 161 -7.91 0.76 13.66
N TYR A 162 -7.67 -0.50 13.33
CA TYR A 162 -8.43 -1.65 13.81
C TYR A 162 -7.53 -2.56 14.61
N GLN A 163 -8.02 -3.12 15.71
CA GLN A 163 -7.28 -4.05 16.54
C GLN A 163 -8.02 -5.37 16.70
N LYS A 164 -7.28 -6.46 16.65
CA LYS A 164 -7.75 -7.80 16.98
C LYS A 164 -7.03 -8.27 18.23
N ARG A 165 -7.77 -8.52 19.31
CA ARG A 165 -7.23 -8.86 20.64
C ARG A 165 -7.14 -10.36 20.88
N GLY A 166 -6.68 -11.13 19.89
CA GLY A 166 -6.51 -12.56 20.00
C GLY A 166 -7.23 -13.38 18.93
N LYS A 167 -6.97 -14.69 18.94
CA LYS A 167 -7.50 -15.63 17.94
C LYS A 167 -9.02 -15.74 18.09
N GLY A 168 -9.74 -15.60 16.98
CA GLY A 168 -11.20 -15.69 16.95
C GLY A 168 -11.93 -14.50 17.59
N LYS A 169 -11.21 -13.46 18.02
CA LYS A 169 -11.84 -12.21 18.48
C LYS A 169 -12.19 -11.32 17.27
N PRO A 170 -13.28 -10.54 17.36
CA PRO A 170 -13.62 -9.58 16.31
C PRO A 170 -12.56 -8.50 16.19
N TRP A 171 -12.56 -7.82 15.05
CA TRP A 171 -11.85 -6.55 14.89
C TRP A 171 -12.63 -5.41 15.54
N GLU A 172 -11.92 -4.54 16.24
CA GLU A 172 -12.47 -3.35 16.89
C GLU A 172 -11.80 -2.11 16.32
N GLU A 173 -12.58 -1.12 15.90
CA GLU A 173 -12.06 0.20 15.55
C GLU A 173 -11.54 0.90 16.81
N LYS A 174 -10.34 1.46 16.71
CA LYS A 174 -9.71 2.25 17.76
C LYS A 174 -9.98 3.73 17.48
N ASN A 175 -10.86 4.32 18.27
CA ASN A 175 -11.11 5.77 18.33
C ASN A 175 -9.92 6.53 18.93
#